data_AF-A0A397VML9-F1
#
_entry.id   AF-A0A397VML9-F1
#
_cell.length_a   1.000
_cell.length_b   1.000
_cell.length_c   1.000
_cell.angle_alpha   90.00
_cell.angle_beta   90.00
_cell.angle_gamma   90.00
#
_symmetry.space_group_name_H-M   'P 1'
#
loop_
_entity.id
_entity.type
_entity.pdbx_description
1 polymer ?
#
loop_
_entity_poly.entity_id
_entity_poly.type
_entity_poly.pdbx_seq_one_letter_code
_entity_poly.pdbx_strand_id
1 'polypeptide(L)'
;MAAKILMGDMPELMEYILKNLNNEIYSLYSCALVSRHWCKMSIPILWQDPLSFSRSSLFISNYFSSLGEYEKIILKECLEECGINKEFSKTLFDYTRFLKVLDLLSLERMVKKWIDLMLVSDESLINHIINLLLKLFIESGATLHKLGLRFSRSLQLKPEIFYSLGRNGQFFSRIQHLSLRIISIFDIESVTTLLRVLAEYTTKIRTLRPIFLSDPKSQICHALIYVIKLQERLRMFRITTEGHTEFHGIISALECQKNSLQEVIIQDCSDTAEFNILNSCKNLETIRIKSCNTELLKILDYKISTLKVFDTPIDAQTMALILEKAGILLQRLIVESISINEYILEESLLLEAIKSFCPNITYFKIGRIEFSTQLLELIGNLHKLQFLSLRCDIYNIPVEELKIRVMQFSKTLPLTLQSLDLRNTWLEPNIDILLNHCLAPLKKLLIYRLDNEKNTKELIEFCF
;
A
#
# COMPACT_ATOMS: atom_id res chain seq x y z
N MET A 1 -0.85 27.35 -49.11
CA MET A 1 -0.27 27.73 -47.79
C MET A 1 -1.38 27.64 -46.77
N ALA A 2 -1.48 26.52 -46.05
CA ALA A 2 -2.52 26.28 -45.06
C ALA A 2 -1.86 26.15 -43.67
N ALA A 3 -2.37 26.96 -42.74
CA ALA A 3 -2.28 26.83 -41.29
C ALA A 3 -0.91 26.47 -40.67
N LYS A 4 0.03 27.44 -40.69
CA LYS A 4 0.91 27.67 -39.53
C LYS A 4 0.13 28.50 -38.48
N ILE A 5 -0.94 27.93 -37.94
CA ILE A 5 -1.61 28.50 -36.76
C ILE A 5 -0.92 27.88 -35.56
N LEU A 6 -0.05 28.67 -34.91
CA LEU A 6 0.36 28.57 -33.51
C LEU A 6 0.13 27.19 -32.86
N MET A 7 0.95 26.19 -33.20
CA MET A 7 1.26 25.15 -32.23
C MET A 7 2.14 25.83 -31.19
N GLY A 8 1.50 26.38 -30.16
CA GLY A 8 2.15 26.58 -28.87
C GLY A 8 2.52 25.21 -28.33
N ASP A 9 3.57 24.61 -28.89
CA ASP A 9 4.26 23.49 -28.28
C ASP A 9 4.82 24.05 -26.97
N MET A 10 4.08 23.85 -25.88
CA MET A 10 4.58 23.97 -24.52
C MET A 10 4.70 22.54 -23.97
N PRO A 11 5.72 21.75 -24.40
CA PRO A 11 5.91 20.39 -23.92
C PRO A 11 5.93 20.31 -22.40
N GLU A 12 6.38 21.36 -21.72
CA GLU A 12 6.43 21.47 -20.26
C GLU A 12 5.02 21.45 -19.65
N LEU A 13 4.06 22.16 -20.25
CA LEU A 13 2.65 22.14 -19.81
C LEU A 13 2.02 20.78 -20.08
N MET A 14 2.31 20.17 -21.24
CA MET A 14 1.79 18.85 -21.56
C MET A 14 2.38 17.77 -20.63
N GLU A 15 3.68 17.83 -20.34
CA GLU A 15 4.32 16.95 -19.38
C GLU A 15 3.70 17.11 -17.99
N TYR A 16 3.43 18.35 -17.58
CA TYR A 16 2.73 18.63 -16.32
C TYR A 16 1.31 18.03 -16.30
N ILE A 17 0.52 18.23 -17.36
CA ILE A 17 -0.82 17.65 -17.49
C ILE A 17 -0.75 16.12 -17.41
N LEU A 18 0.09 15.48 -18.21
CA LEU A 18 0.20 14.03 -18.28
C LEU A 18 0.71 13.42 -16.97
N LYS A 19 1.64 14.09 -16.26
CA LYS A 19 2.10 13.67 -14.92
C LYS A 19 0.96 13.62 -13.90
N ASN A 20 0.00 14.54 -13.99
CA ASN A 20 -1.18 14.54 -13.12
C ASN A 20 -2.16 13.40 -13.45
N LEU A 21 -2.07 12.82 -14.66
CA LEU A 21 -2.88 11.69 -15.12
C LEU A 21 -2.21 10.32 -14.90
N ASN A 22 -1.06 10.24 -14.21
CA ASN A 22 -0.31 8.98 -14.02
C ASN A 22 -1.14 7.82 -13.45
N ASN A 23 -2.18 8.11 -12.67
CA ASN A 23 -3.09 7.09 -12.10
C ASN A 23 -4.39 6.91 -12.91
N GLU A 24 -4.60 7.72 -13.95
CA GLU A 24 -5.79 7.71 -14.80
C GLU A 24 -5.46 7.13 -16.18
N ILE A 25 -5.33 5.81 -16.21
CA ILE A 25 -4.77 5.13 -17.39
C ILE A 25 -5.69 5.25 -18.62
N TYR A 26 -7.01 5.30 -18.43
CA TYR A 26 -7.95 5.56 -19.54
C TYR A 26 -7.83 6.99 -20.09
N SER A 27 -7.60 7.98 -19.23
CA SER A 27 -7.36 9.37 -19.62
C SER A 27 -6.05 9.48 -20.41
N LEU A 28 -4.99 8.84 -19.94
CA LEU A 28 -3.70 8.76 -20.65
C LEU A 28 -3.80 8.03 -22.00
N TYR A 29 -4.57 6.93 -22.05
CA TYR A 29 -4.81 6.21 -23.31
C TYR A 29 -5.54 7.10 -24.32
N SER A 30 -6.56 7.84 -23.87
CA SER A 30 -7.28 8.81 -24.71
C SER A 30 -6.34 9.92 -25.21
N CYS A 31 -5.45 10.41 -24.36
CA CYS A 31 -4.40 11.36 -24.75
C CYS A 31 -3.51 10.81 -25.87
N ALA A 32 -3.12 9.54 -25.79
CA ALA A 32 -2.26 8.91 -26.79
C ALA A 32 -2.91 8.84 -28.19
N LEU A 33 -4.24 8.96 -28.29
CA LEU A 33 -4.99 8.92 -29.56
C LEU A 33 -5.21 10.29 -30.19
N VAL A 34 -4.93 11.39 -29.47
CA VAL A 34 -5.22 12.76 -29.94
C VAL A 34 -4.36 13.15 -31.14
N SER A 35 -3.04 12.96 -31.04
CA SER A 35 -2.10 13.29 -32.11
C SER A 35 -0.77 12.56 -31.93
N ARG A 36 0.11 12.61 -32.94
CA ARG A 36 1.46 12.01 -32.86
C ARG A 36 2.29 12.55 -31.70
N HIS A 37 2.17 13.84 -31.39
CA HIS A 37 2.92 14.46 -30.30
C HIS A 37 2.44 13.95 -28.94
N TRP A 38 1.12 13.99 -28.72
CA TRP A 38 0.50 13.45 -27.51
C TRP A 38 0.79 11.95 -27.33
N CYS A 39 0.70 11.17 -28.41
CA CYS A 39 1.08 9.76 -28.42
C CYS A 39 2.52 9.54 -27.91
N LYS A 40 3.50 10.30 -28.43
CA LYS A 40 4.91 10.20 -28.02
C LYS A 40 5.14 10.53 -26.55
N MET A 41 4.33 11.40 -25.95
CA MET A 41 4.46 11.76 -24.53
C MET A 41 3.67 10.84 -23.60
N SER A 42 2.48 10.39 -24.01
CA SER A 42 1.62 9.52 -23.19
C SER A 42 2.09 8.08 -23.14
N ILE A 43 2.62 7.52 -24.24
CA ILE A 43 3.06 6.12 -24.30
C ILE A 43 4.16 5.78 -23.27
N PRO A 44 5.23 6.58 -23.11
CA PRO A 44 6.24 6.32 -22.08
C PRO A 44 5.71 6.35 -20.65
N ILE A 45 4.61 7.05 -20.39
CA ILE A 45 3.95 7.12 -19.08
C ILE A 45 3.04 5.90 -18.88
N LEU A 46 2.22 5.58 -19.89
CA LEU A 46 1.33 4.43 -19.89
C LEU A 46 2.09 3.10 -19.72
N TRP A 47 3.29 2.98 -20.29
CA TRP A 47 4.09 1.75 -20.27
C TRP A 47 5.05 1.66 -19.07
N GLN A 48 4.90 2.52 -18.06
CA GLN A 48 5.69 2.43 -16.82
C GLN A 48 5.29 1.25 -15.94
N ASP A 49 4.00 0.92 -15.88
CA ASP A 49 3.45 -0.19 -15.08
C ASP A 49 2.32 -0.94 -15.84
N PRO A 50 2.62 -1.60 -16.96
CA PRO A 50 1.61 -2.28 -17.77
C PRO A 50 1.04 -3.52 -17.08
N LEU A 51 1.74 -4.07 -16.08
CA LEU A 51 1.35 -5.29 -15.35
C LEU A 51 0.22 -5.07 -14.33
N SER A 52 0.06 -3.84 -13.83
CA SER A 52 -0.91 -3.52 -12.77
C SER A 52 -2.31 -3.23 -13.29
N PHE A 53 -2.44 -2.69 -14.51
CA PHE A 53 -3.73 -2.23 -15.04
C PHE A 53 -4.24 -3.02 -16.24
N SER A 54 -3.37 -3.66 -17.03
CA SER A 54 -3.82 -4.21 -18.30
C SER A 54 -4.89 -5.29 -18.09
N ARG A 55 -6.12 -5.00 -18.54
CA ARG A 55 -7.23 -5.97 -18.57
C ARG A 55 -6.98 -7.08 -19.61
N SER A 56 -6.18 -6.77 -20.63
CA SER A 56 -5.80 -7.68 -21.69
C SER A 56 -4.36 -8.14 -21.52
N SER A 57 -4.07 -9.42 -21.70
CA SER A 57 -2.71 -9.95 -21.72
C SER A 57 -2.03 -9.78 -23.10
N LEU A 58 -2.75 -9.28 -24.12
CA LEU A 58 -2.26 -9.17 -25.49
C LEU A 58 -1.02 -8.27 -25.63
N PHE A 59 -0.84 -7.30 -24.74
CA PHE A 59 0.34 -6.42 -24.76
C PHE A 59 1.65 -7.17 -24.55
N ILE A 60 1.64 -8.39 -24.00
CA ILE A 60 2.84 -9.22 -23.89
C ILE A 60 3.51 -9.41 -25.26
N SER A 61 2.69 -9.53 -26.33
CA SER A 61 3.21 -9.65 -27.70
C SER A 61 3.94 -8.40 -28.20
N ASN A 62 3.63 -7.22 -27.64
CA ASN A 62 4.31 -5.98 -28.01
C ASN A 62 5.79 -6.03 -27.59
N TYR A 63 6.12 -6.73 -26.50
CA TYR A 63 7.51 -6.87 -26.08
C TYR A 63 8.33 -7.75 -27.01
N PHE A 64 7.72 -8.79 -27.59
CA PHE A 64 8.42 -9.70 -28.50
C PHE A 64 8.91 -9.04 -29.78
N SER A 65 8.34 -7.88 -30.14
CA SER A 65 8.86 -7.07 -31.26
C SER A 65 10.31 -6.61 -31.05
N SER A 66 10.72 -6.38 -29.80
CA SER A 66 12.06 -5.94 -29.40
C SER A 66 13.06 -7.09 -29.25
N LEU A 67 12.65 -8.35 -29.46
CA LEU A 67 13.56 -9.50 -29.44
C LEU A 67 14.52 -9.47 -30.64
N GLY A 68 15.74 -9.97 -30.43
CA GLY A 68 16.67 -10.28 -31.51
C GLY A 68 16.13 -11.38 -32.42
N GLU A 69 16.64 -11.45 -33.65
CA GLU A 69 16.17 -12.42 -34.65
C GLU A 69 16.29 -13.87 -34.16
N TYR A 70 17.38 -14.20 -33.46
CA TYR A 70 17.59 -15.53 -32.90
C TYR A 70 16.58 -15.85 -31.77
N GLU A 71 16.34 -14.92 -30.84
CA GLU A 71 15.31 -15.12 -29.81
C GLU A 71 13.90 -15.23 -30.38
N LYS A 72 13.60 -14.51 -31.48
CA LYS A 72 12.32 -14.64 -32.19
C LYS A 72 12.15 -16.02 -32.81
N ILE A 73 13.20 -16.58 -33.40
CA ILE A 73 13.18 -17.94 -33.97
C ILE A 73 12.89 -18.96 -32.86
N ILE A 74 13.64 -18.93 -31.75
CA ILE A 74 13.43 -19.85 -30.63
C ILE A 74 12.01 -19.73 -30.07
N LEU A 75 11.55 -18.50 -29.82
CA LEU A 75 10.19 -18.30 -29.31
C LEU A 75 9.14 -18.84 -30.28
N LYS A 76 9.36 -18.69 -31.59
CA LYS A 76 8.46 -19.21 -32.61
C LYS A 76 8.44 -20.74 -32.61
N GLU A 77 9.60 -21.40 -32.56
CA GLU A 77 9.71 -22.87 -32.47
C GLU A 77 8.98 -23.40 -31.23
N CYS A 78 9.22 -22.82 -30.05
CA CYS A 78 8.51 -23.21 -28.82
C CYS A 78 6.98 -23.03 -28.90
N LEU A 79 6.52 -21.98 -29.59
CA LEU A 79 5.08 -21.76 -29.79
C LEU A 79 4.50 -22.76 -30.79
N GLU A 80 5.22 -23.07 -31.87
CA GLU A 80 4.83 -24.05 -32.88
C GLU A 80 4.71 -25.47 -32.29
N GLU A 81 5.62 -25.85 -31.37
CA GLU A 81 5.53 -27.11 -30.62
C GLU A 81 4.23 -27.23 -29.81
N CYS A 82 3.69 -26.10 -29.34
CA CYS A 82 2.41 -26.04 -28.66
C CYS A 82 1.21 -25.81 -29.61
N GLY A 83 1.42 -25.89 -30.93
CA GLY A 83 0.37 -25.68 -31.94
C GLY A 83 -0.02 -24.21 -32.16
N ILE A 84 0.80 -23.27 -31.71
CA ILE A 84 0.55 -21.83 -31.80
C ILE A 84 1.36 -21.23 -32.95
N ASN A 85 0.68 -20.79 -34.00
CA ASN A 85 1.30 -19.98 -35.05
C ASN A 85 1.04 -18.49 -34.80
N LYS A 86 2.09 -17.74 -34.43
CA LYS A 86 1.98 -16.31 -34.15
C LYS A 86 3.14 -15.52 -34.76
N GLU A 87 2.79 -14.44 -35.46
CA GLU A 87 3.76 -13.48 -35.96
C GLU A 87 3.92 -12.29 -35.02
N PHE A 88 5.17 -11.85 -34.85
CA PHE A 88 5.51 -10.69 -34.03
C PHE A 88 5.74 -9.47 -34.93
N SER A 89 4.75 -8.58 -34.98
CA SER A 89 4.82 -7.35 -35.76
C SER A 89 5.82 -6.34 -35.16
N LYS A 90 6.43 -5.52 -36.02
CA LYS A 90 7.22 -4.37 -35.56
C LYS A 90 6.32 -3.38 -34.83
N THR A 91 6.81 -2.89 -33.70
CA THR A 91 6.12 -1.85 -32.92
C THR A 91 6.66 -0.47 -33.24
N LEU A 92 5.84 0.56 -33.01
CA LEU A 92 6.23 1.96 -33.22
C LEU A 92 7.21 2.46 -32.15
N PHE A 93 7.16 1.86 -30.96
CA PHE A 93 7.95 2.25 -29.81
C PHE A 93 8.65 1.03 -29.21
N ASP A 94 9.85 1.24 -28.66
CA ASP A 94 10.50 0.24 -27.84
C ASP A 94 9.91 0.24 -26.42
N TYR A 95 8.76 -0.42 -26.30
CA TYR A 95 7.95 -0.46 -25.08
C TYR A 95 8.69 -1.02 -23.87
N THR A 96 9.72 -1.84 -24.08
CA THR A 96 10.52 -2.46 -23.01
C THR A 96 11.25 -1.41 -22.17
N ARG A 97 11.75 -0.34 -22.80
CA ARG A 97 12.56 0.71 -22.17
C ARG A 97 11.78 1.58 -21.19
N PHE A 98 10.46 1.63 -21.35
CA PHE A 98 9.60 2.46 -20.52
C PHE A 98 9.24 1.82 -19.18
N LEU A 99 9.53 0.52 -19.00
CA LEU A 99 9.20 -0.20 -17.77
C LEU A 99 9.85 0.45 -16.54
N LYS A 100 9.02 0.81 -15.55
CA LYS A 100 9.45 1.35 -14.24
C LYS A 100 9.01 0.47 -13.08
N VAL A 101 7.96 -0.33 -13.26
CA VAL A 101 7.42 -1.21 -12.23
C VAL A 101 7.47 -2.63 -12.74
N LEU A 102 8.20 -3.49 -12.04
CA LEU A 102 8.25 -4.91 -12.32
C LEU A 102 7.79 -5.66 -11.08
N ASP A 103 6.84 -6.58 -11.28
CA ASP A 103 6.38 -7.49 -10.25
C ASP A 103 6.27 -8.90 -10.83
N LEU A 104 7.06 -9.84 -10.29
CA LEU A 104 7.23 -11.16 -10.90
C LEU A 104 5.94 -11.98 -10.92
N LEU A 105 5.15 -11.95 -9.85
CA LEU A 105 3.85 -12.62 -9.80
C LEU A 105 2.84 -12.03 -10.80
N SER A 106 2.85 -10.71 -10.99
CA SER A 106 1.99 -10.06 -11.97
C SER A 106 2.43 -10.36 -13.40
N LEU A 107 3.74 -10.38 -13.66
CA LEU A 107 4.30 -10.80 -14.94
C LEU A 107 3.87 -12.24 -15.25
N GLU A 108 4.07 -13.17 -14.32
CA GLU A 108 3.66 -14.56 -14.47
C GLU A 108 2.16 -14.68 -14.74
N ARG A 109 1.31 -14.00 -13.98
CA ARG A 109 -0.14 -13.97 -14.19
C ARG A 109 -0.51 -13.43 -15.58
N MET A 110 0.20 -12.42 -16.09
CA MET A 110 -0.04 -11.87 -17.43
C MET A 110 0.39 -12.83 -18.53
N VAL A 111 1.54 -13.51 -18.36
CA VAL A 111 2.02 -14.53 -19.29
C VAL A 111 1.06 -15.73 -19.30
N LYS A 112 0.64 -16.24 -18.13
CA LYS A 112 -0.37 -17.29 -18.00
C LYS A 112 -1.64 -16.94 -18.78
N LYS A 113 -2.22 -15.76 -18.50
CA LYS A 113 -3.38 -15.27 -19.25
C LYS A 113 -3.13 -15.09 -20.75
N TRP A 114 -1.90 -14.81 -21.19
CA TRP A 114 -1.59 -14.66 -22.61
C TRP A 114 -1.56 -16.02 -23.32
N ILE A 115 -1.01 -17.05 -22.66
CA ILE A 115 -0.97 -18.42 -23.16
C ILE A 115 -2.36 -19.07 -23.08
N ASP A 116 -3.14 -18.83 -22.02
CA ASP A 116 -4.50 -19.35 -21.87
C ASP A 116 -5.42 -18.89 -23.03
N LEU A 117 -5.22 -17.68 -23.57
CA LEU A 117 -5.95 -17.18 -24.76
C LEU A 117 -5.64 -18.01 -26.02
N MET A 118 -4.56 -18.78 -26.00
CA MET A 118 -4.15 -19.68 -27.07
C MET A 118 -4.57 -21.13 -26.80
N LEU A 119 -5.33 -21.37 -25.73
CA LEU A 119 -5.83 -22.68 -25.30
C LEU A 119 -4.71 -23.71 -25.00
N VAL A 120 -3.54 -23.22 -24.60
CA VAL A 120 -2.39 -24.02 -24.16
C VAL A 120 -2.21 -23.83 -22.66
N SER A 121 -1.78 -24.88 -21.96
CA SER A 121 -1.38 -24.79 -20.55
C SER A 121 -0.10 -25.59 -20.33
N ASP A 122 1.04 -24.96 -20.60
CA ASP A 122 2.37 -25.54 -20.40
C ASP A 122 3.20 -24.66 -19.45
N GLU A 123 3.52 -25.20 -18.26
CA GLU A 123 4.33 -24.51 -17.25
C GLU A 123 5.77 -24.23 -17.70
N SER A 124 6.33 -25.08 -18.58
CA SER A 124 7.67 -24.88 -19.13
C SER A 124 7.69 -23.70 -20.10
N LEU A 125 6.66 -23.56 -20.95
CA LEU A 125 6.50 -22.42 -21.86
C LEU A 125 6.29 -21.11 -21.07
N ILE A 126 5.47 -21.14 -20.01
CA ILE A 126 5.28 -19.99 -19.11
C ILE A 126 6.63 -19.53 -18.56
N ASN A 127 7.43 -20.46 -18.00
CA ASN A 127 8.75 -20.15 -17.46
C ASN A 127 9.71 -19.62 -18.52
N HIS A 128 9.72 -20.23 -19.71
CA HIS A 128 10.55 -19.79 -20.83
C HIS A 128 10.25 -18.34 -21.20
N ILE A 129 8.97 -18.01 -21.41
CA ILE A 129 8.52 -16.66 -21.79
C ILE A 129 8.85 -15.65 -20.68
N ILE A 130 8.65 -15.99 -19.41
CA ILE A 130 8.98 -15.07 -18.31
C ILE A 130 10.48 -14.76 -18.30
N ASN A 131 11.34 -15.77 -18.42
CA ASN A 131 12.79 -15.55 -18.47
C ASN A 131 13.19 -14.70 -19.68
N LEU A 132 12.59 -14.97 -20.86
CA LEU A 132 12.84 -14.20 -22.06
C LEU A 132 12.46 -12.71 -21.89
N LEU A 133 11.28 -12.45 -21.31
CA LEU A 133 10.82 -11.08 -21.02
C LEU A 133 11.70 -10.39 -19.96
N LEU A 134 12.11 -11.10 -18.92
CA LEU A 134 13.02 -10.55 -17.90
C LEU A 134 14.35 -10.14 -18.52
N LYS A 135 14.99 -11.03 -19.30
CA LYS A 135 16.22 -10.71 -20.03
C LYS A 135 16.03 -9.46 -20.88
N LEU A 136 14.96 -9.42 -21.67
CA LEU A 136 14.63 -8.28 -22.52
C LEU A 136 14.48 -6.97 -21.72
N PHE A 137 13.76 -6.98 -20.60
CA PHE A 137 13.60 -5.79 -19.76
C PHE A 137 14.94 -5.31 -19.20
N ILE A 138 15.78 -6.24 -18.75
CA ILE A 138 17.11 -5.93 -18.20
C ILE A 138 18.02 -5.31 -19.27
N GLU A 139 18.02 -5.86 -20.49
CA GLU A 139 18.90 -5.45 -21.58
C GLU A 139 18.39 -4.23 -22.36
N SER A 140 17.10 -3.88 -22.23
CA SER A 140 16.49 -2.73 -22.93
C SER A 140 17.06 -1.35 -22.54
N GLY A 141 17.76 -1.27 -21.42
CA GLY A 141 18.13 0.00 -20.79
C GLY A 141 16.99 0.66 -20.02
N ALA A 142 15.94 -0.10 -19.68
CA ALA A 142 14.97 0.31 -18.68
C ALA A 142 15.65 0.58 -17.32
N THR A 143 14.95 1.31 -16.45
CA THR A 143 15.44 1.62 -15.11
C THR A 143 14.27 1.59 -14.16
N LEU A 144 14.25 0.58 -13.29
CA LEU A 144 13.14 0.34 -12.38
C LEU A 144 13.09 1.36 -11.25
N HIS A 145 11.87 1.67 -10.87
CA HIS A 145 11.52 2.47 -9.71
C HIS A 145 10.92 1.59 -8.60
N LYS A 146 10.17 0.54 -8.97
CA LYS A 146 9.54 -0.40 -8.05
C LYS A 146 9.78 -1.84 -8.51
N LEU A 147 10.19 -2.68 -7.56
CA LEU A 147 10.43 -4.10 -7.77
C LEU A 147 9.63 -4.93 -6.76
N GLY A 148 8.82 -5.86 -7.27
CA GLY A 148 8.09 -6.86 -6.52
C GLY A 148 8.66 -8.25 -6.77
N LEU A 149 9.36 -8.77 -5.77
CA LEU A 149 9.91 -10.13 -5.75
C LEU A 149 8.88 -11.05 -5.11
N ARG A 150 7.94 -11.53 -5.92
CA ARG A 150 6.88 -12.45 -5.51
C ARG A 150 6.96 -13.68 -6.40
N PHE A 151 7.51 -14.75 -5.86
CA PHE A 151 7.73 -16.00 -6.59
C PHE A 151 6.53 -16.93 -6.37
N SER A 152 6.02 -17.49 -7.46
CA SER A 152 5.15 -18.66 -7.38
C SER A 152 5.99 -19.92 -7.16
N ARG A 153 5.32 -21.04 -6.88
CA ARG A 153 6.01 -22.35 -6.77
C ARG A 153 6.62 -22.82 -8.09
N SER A 154 6.10 -22.35 -9.22
CA SER A 154 6.48 -22.81 -10.56
C SER A 154 7.54 -21.94 -11.23
N LEU A 155 7.74 -20.70 -10.79
CA LEU A 155 8.68 -19.77 -11.43
C LEU A 155 10.13 -20.14 -11.13
N GLN A 156 10.91 -20.43 -12.16
CA GLN A 156 12.35 -20.67 -12.05
C GLN A 156 13.12 -19.66 -12.90
N LEU A 157 14.04 -18.91 -12.28
CA LEU A 157 14.90 -17.97 -13.00
C LEU A 157 16.14 -18.69 -13.52
N LYS A 158 16.41 -18.54 -14.81
CA LYS A 158 17.59 -19.14 -15.43
C LYS A 158 18.86 -18.35 -15.09
N PRO A 159 20.05 -19.00 -15.07
CA PRO A 159 21.34 -18.35 -14.84
C PRO A 159 21.60 -17.13 -15.73
N GLU A 160 21.10 -17.13 -16.98
CA GLU A 160 21.32 -16.02 -17.91
C GLU A 160 20.71 -14.69 -17.42
N ILE A 161 19.64 -14.75 -16.60
CA ILE A 161 19.02 -13.55 -16.01
C ILE A 161 20.00 -12.84 -15.07
N PHE A 162 20.69 -13.59 -14.23
CA PHE A 162 21.66 -13.03 -13.28
C PHE A 162 22.90 -12.49 -14.01
N TYR A 163 23.36 -13.18 -15.05
CA TYR A 163 24.42 -12.67 -15.93
C TYR A 163 24.01 -11.34 -16.58
N SER A 164 22.78 -11.26 -17.11
CA SER A 164 22.24 -10.05 -17.73
C SER A 164 22.15 -8.89 -16.73
N LEU A 165 21.69 -9.16 -15.50
CA LEU A 165 21.63 -8.16 -14.43
C LEU A 165 23.03 -7.65 -14.05
N GLY A 166 24.02 -8.54 -13.95
CA GLY A 166 25.40 -8.19 -13.65
C GLY A 166 26.02 -7.26 -14.71
N ARG A 167 25.58 -7.30 -15.97
CA ARG A 167 26.04 -6.39 -17.03
C ARG A 167 25.20 -5.11 -17.15
N ASN A 168 23.97 -5.11 -16.64
CA ASN A 168 23.00 -4.04 -16.84
C ASN A 168 22.52 -3.46 -15.50
N GLY A 169 23.45 -3.15 -14.59
CA GLY A 169 23.16 -2.62 -13.26
C GLY A 169 22.28 -1.36 -13.23
N GLN A 170 22.27 -0.59 -14.33
CA GLN A 170 21.35 0.55 -14.50
C GLN A 170 19.88 0.17 -14.28
N PHE A 171 19.50 -1.08 -14.56
CA PHE A 171 18.16 -1.60 -14.39
C PHE A 171 17.65 -1.45 -12.95
N PHE A 172 18.54 -1.61 -11.95
CA PHE A 172 18.20 -1.48 -10.52
C PHE A 172 18.59 -0.13 -9.90
N SER A 173 19.36 0.69 -10.60
CA SER A 173 19.99 1.93 -10.08
C SER A 173 19.07 3.01 -9.49
N ARG A 174 17.75 2.94 -9.77
CA ARG A 174 16.77 3.91 -9.26
C ARG A 174 15.60 3.27 -8.51
N ILE A 175 15.72 2.02 -8.09
CA ILE A 175 14.70 1.36 -7.27
C ILE A 175 14.54 2.15 -5.96
N GLN A 176 13.31 2.55 -5.67
CA GLN A 176 12.93 3.22 -4.42
C GLN A 176 11.97 2.35 -3.59
N HIS A 177 11.27 1.40 -4.23
CA HIS A 177 10.31 0.53 -3.57
C HIS A 177 10.63 -0.93 -3.85
N LEU A 178 10.98 -1.67 -2.80
CA LEU A 178 11.21 -3.11 -2.85
C LEU A 178 10.16 -3.83 -2.01
N SER A 179 9.43 -4.77 -2.63
CA SER A 179 8.53 -5.68 -1.95
C SER A 179 9.01 -7.10 -2.17
N LEU A 180 9.03 -7.89 -1.10
CA LEU A 180 9.45 -9.28 -1.12
C LEU A 180 8.35 -10.12 -0.50
N ARG A 181 7.82 -11.12 -1.21
CA ARG A 181 6.88 -12.10 -0.67
C ARG A 181 7.45 -13.49 -0.85
N ILE A 182 7.78 -14.13 0.26
CA ILE A 182 8.40 -15.45 0.28
C ILE A 182 7.33 -16.44 0.73
N ILE A 183 6.95 -17.32 -0.20
CA ILE A 183 5.84 -18.27 -0.08
C ILE A 183 6.38 -19.70 0.11
N SER A 184 7.69 -19.95 -0.09
CA SER A 184 8.23 -21.32 -0.10
C SER A 184 9.76 -21.41 0.03
N ILE A 185 10.24 -22.65 0.26
CA ILE A 185 11.64 -23.10 0.35
C ILE A 185 12.30 -23.20 -1.06
N PHE A 186 11.52 -23.22 -2.13
CA PHE A 186 11.98 -23.67 -3.45
C PHE A 186 12.74 -22.65 -4.31
N ASP A 187 12.95 -21.41 -3.85
CA ASP A 187 13.69 -20.42 -4.65
C ASP A 187 14.61 -19.51 -3.83
N ILE A 188 15.18 -20.08 -2.77
CA ILE A 188 16.10 -19.36 -1.87
C ILE A 188 17.29 -18.80 -2.65
N GLU A 189 17.83 -19.57 -3.59
CA GLU A 189 19.02 -19.18 -4.36
C GLU A 189 18.74 -17.99 -5.28
N SER A 190 17.66 -18.01 -6.07
CA SER A 190 17.33 -16.89 -6.96
C SER A 190 17.00 -15.62 -6.17
N VAL A 191 16.21 -15.74 -5.09
CA VAL A 191 15.87 -14.61 -4.22
C VAL A 191 17.14 -14.02 -3.60
N THR A 192 18.00 -14.87 -3.03
CA THR A 192 19.25 -14.45 -2.40
C THR A 192 20.17 -13.78 -3.41
N THR A 193 20.30 -14.34 -4.61
CA THR A 193 21.14 -13.80 -5.69
C THR A 193 20.59 -12.47 -6.19
N LEU A 194 19.28 -12.34 -6.41
CA LEU A 194 18.65 -11.07 -6.78
C LEU A 194 18.85 -10.00 -5.72
N LEU A 195 18.71 -10.33 -4.44
CA LEU A 195 18.90 -9.37 -3.35
C LEU A 195 20.36 -8.89 -3.29
N ARG A 196 21.34 -9.80 -3.49
CA ARG A 196 22.76 -9.44 -3.56
C ARG A 196 23.06 -8.52 -4.74
N VAL A 197 22.63 -8.90 -5.94
CA VAL A 197 22.80 -8.08 -7.15
C VAL A 197 22.12 -6.72 -6.99
N LEU A 198 20.91 -6.69 -6.41
CA LEU A 198 20.22 -5.44 -6.13
C LEU A 198 21.04 -4.54 -5.19
N ALA A 199 21.64 -5.12 -4.14
CA ALA A 199 22.44 -4.38 -3.17
C ALA A 199 23.69 -3.73 -3.79
N GLU A 200 24.25 -4.32 -4.85
CA GLU A 200 25.41 -3.77 -5.58
C GLU A 200 25.05 -2.51 -6.39
N TYR A 201 23.80 -2.39 -6.84
CA TYR A 201 23.41 -1.35 -7.79
C TYR A 201 22.52 -0.26 -7.22
N THR A 202 21.95 -0.41 -6.02
CA THR A 202 21.11 0.63 -5.40
C THR A 202 21.30 0.79 -3.89
N THR A 203 21.44 2.06 -3.49
CA THR A 203 21.41 2.55 -2.10
C THR A 203 20.21 3.44 -1.83
N LYS A 204 19.27 3.51 -2.80
CA LYS A 204 18.18 4.51 -2.86
C LYS A 204 16.81 3.94 -2.45
N ILE A 205 16.74 2.74 -1.91
CA ILE A 205 15.48 2.15 -1.45
C ILE A 205 14.93 2.98 -0.28
N ARG A 206 13.73 3.52 -0.48
CA ARG A 206 12.99 4.29 0.53
C ARG A 206 11.92 3.47 1.21
N THR A 207 11.44 2.43 0.55
CA THR A 207 10.39 1.54 1.03
C THR A 207 10.81 0.10 0.89
N LEU A 208 10.79 -0.62 2.00
CA LEU A 208 11.08 -2.05 2.04
C LEU A 208 9.90 -2.79 2.68
N ARG A 209 9.39 -3.82 2.00
CA ARG A 209 8.22 -4.60 2.44
C ARG A 209 8.45 -6.11 2.33
N PRO A 210 9.20 -6.74 3.26
CA PRO A 210 9.23 -8.19 3.43
C PRO A 210 7.91 -8.75 3.95
N ILE A 211 7.46 -9.84 3.33
CA ILE A 211 6.32 -10.65 3.71
C ILE A 211 6.81 -12.11 3.75
N PHE A 212 6.77 -12.71 4.93
CA PHE A 212 7.18 -14.09 5.18
C PHE A 212 5.96 -14.94 5.51
N LEU A 213 5.62 -15.89 4.62
CA LEU A 213 4.53 -16.85 4.86
C LEU A 213 5.02 -18.18 5.47
N SER A 214 6.32 -18.25 5.75
CA SER A 214 7.00 -19.36 6.40
C SER A 214 8.27 -18.82 7.06
N ASP A 215 8.85 -19.58 8.01
CA ASP A 215 10.10 -19.18 8.68
C ASP A 215 11.18 -18.79 7.65
N PRO A 216 11.67 -17.55 7.70
CA PRO A 216 12.58 -17.07 6.69
C PRO A 216 13.94 -17.75 6.83
N LYS A 217 14.41 -18.34 5.74
CA LYS A 217 15.71 -19.02 5.72
C LYS A 217 16.84 -18.03 5.96
N SER A 218 17.82 -18.42 6.76
CA SER A 218 18.96 -17.58 7.16
C SER A 218 19.65 -16.90 5.98
N GLN A 219 19.80 -17.57 4.85
CA GLN A 219 20.41 -17.02 3.62
C GLN A 219 19.67 -15.78 3.10
N ILE A 220 18.34 -15.84 3.07
CA ILE A 220 17.49 -14.72 2.66
C ILE A 220 17.58 -13.60 3.70
N CYS A 221 17.52 -13.95 4.99
CA CYS A 221 17.67 -12.98 6.08
C CYS A 221 18.99 -12.22 5.97
N HIS A 222 20.11 -12.92 5.77
CA HIS A 222 21.42 -12.31 5.59
C HIS A 222 21.48 -11.39 4.37
N ALA A 223 20.93 -11.81 3.23
CA ALA A 223 20.87 -10.97 2.04
C ALA A 223 20.00 -9.72 2.26
N LEU A 224 18.86 -9.85 2.94
CA LEU A 224 17.98 -8.73 3.27
C LEU A 224 18.62 -7.76 4.26
N ILE A 225 19.30 -8.27 5.28
CA ILE A 225 20.09 -7.47 6.24
C ILE A 225 21.15 -6.68 5.50
N TYR A 226 21.85 -7.31 4.55
CA TYR A 226 22.85 -6.63 3.72
C TYR A 226 22.22 -5.51 2.89
N VAL A 227 21.08 -5.77 2.24
CA VAL A 227 20.30 -4.74 1.53
C VAL A 227 19.96 -3.58 2.46
N ILE A 228 19.39 -3.85 3.64
CA ILE A 228 19.01 -2.82 4.62
C ILE A 228 20.21 -1.94 5.01
N LYS A 229 21.35 -2.56 5.33
CA LYS A 229 22.56 -1.86 5.78
C LYS A 229 23.15 -0.90 4.76
N LEU A 230 22.99 -1.19 3.47
CA LEU A 230 23.53 -0.37 2.39
C LEU A 230 22.64 0.81 1.98
N GLN A 231 21.39 0.87 2.45
CA GLN A 231 20.51 1.97 2.06
C GLN A 231 20.89 3.27 2.79
N GLU A 232 20.84 4.39 2.08
CA GLU A 232 21.17 5.70 2.65
C GLU A 232 19.98 6.36 3.36
N ARG A 233 18.76 6.08 2.89
CA ARG A 233 17.55 6.82 3.28
C ARG A 233 16.31 5.93 3.29
N LEU A 234 16.37 4.77 3.96
CA LEU A 234 15.18 3.95 4.15
C LEU A 234 14.18 4.74 5.02
N ARG A 235 12.99 5.01 4.49
CA ARG A 235 11.95 5.83 5.15
C ARG A 235 10.81 5.02 5.71
N MET A 236 10.43 3.94 5.01
CA MET A 236 9.34 3.09 5.45
C MET A 236 9.72 1.63 5.37
N PHE A 237 9.46 0.94 6.47
CA PHE A 237 9.65 -0.49 6.60
C PHE A 237 8.32 -1.15 6.96
N ARG A 238 7.92 -2.17 6.20
CA ARG A 238 6.80 -3.03 6.56
C ARG A 238 7.29 -4.44 6.71
N ILE A 239 6.95 -5.09 7.81
CA ILE A 239 7.11 -6.52 7.96
C ILE A 239 5.75 -7.17 8.14
N THR A 240 5.59 -8.33 7.51
CA THR A 240 4.42 -9.18 7.69
C THR A 240 4.89 -10.61 7.83
N THR A 241 4.50 -11.28 8.91
CA THR A 241 4.76 -12.71 9.14
C THR A 241 3.43 -13.47 9.23
N GLU A 242 3.42 -14.80 9.29
CA GLU A 242 2.22 -15.57 9.65
C GLU A 242 2.33 -16.03 11.13
N GLY A 243 2.54 -15.07 12.05
CA GLY A 243 2.66 -15.34 13.49
C GLY A 243 4.06 -15.77 13.98
N HIS A 244 5.07 -15.71 13.12
CA HIS A 244 6.45 -16.11 13.46
C HIS A 244 7.11 -15.18 14.49
N THR A 245 7.98 -15.77 15.31
CA THR A 245 8.70 -15.11 16.43
C THR A 245 10.14 -14.74 16.14
N GLU A 246 10.76 -15.29 15.09
CA GLU A 246 12.16 -15.05 14.78
C GLU A 246 12.33 -14.21 13.51
N PHE A 247 13.02 -13.07 13.64
CA PHE A 247 13.34 -12.20 12.51
C PHE A 247 14.81 -12.31 12.08
N HIS A 248 15.58 -13.18 12.74
CA HIS A 248 16.99 -13.46 12.46
C HIS A 248 17.84 -12.18 12.25
N GLY A 249 17.59 -11.13 13.03
CA GLY A 249 18.33 -9.87 12.96
C GLY A 249 17.90 -8.91 11.86
N ILE A 250 16.84 -9.20 11.09
CA ILE A 250 16.28 -8.28 10.08
C ILE A 250 15.80 -6.99 10.75
N ILE A 251 15.05 -7.10 11.85
CA ILE A 251 14.56 -5.95 12.61
C ILE A 251 15.73 -5.21 13.24
N SER A 252 16.64 -5.94 13.88
CA SER A 252 17.86 -5.38 14.47
C SER A 252 18.69 -4.56 13.46
N ALA A 253 18.75 -4.99 12.19
CA ALA A 253 19.47 -4.28 11.15
C ALA A 253 18.92 -2.87 10.86
N LEU A 254 17.67 -2.57 11.21
CA LEU A 254 17.08 -1.23 11.00
C LEU A 254 17.75 -0.15 11.85
N GLU A 255 18.55 -0.50 12.86
CA GLU A 255 19.34 0.47 13.63
C GLU A 255 20.24 1.36 12.74
N CYS A 256 20.78 0.81 11.64
CA CYS A 256 21.58 1.61 10.70
C CYS A 256 20.75 2.71 9.98
N GLN A 257 19.41 2.60 10.01
CA GLN A 257 18.46 3.52 9.39
C GLN A 257 17.78 4.46 10.40
N LYS A 258 18.27 4.52 11.65
CA LYS A 258 17.66 5.29 12.75
C LYS A 258 17.44 6.79 12.48
N ASN A 259 18.20 7.38 11.55
CA ASN A 259 18.10 8.79 11.19
C ASN A 259 17.21 9.03 9.96
N SER A 260 16.73 8.00 9.27
CA SER A 260 15.92 8.15 8.06
C SER A 260 14.54 7.50 8.15
N LEU A 261 14.37 6.50 9.03
CA LEU A 261 13.13 5.76 9.18
C LEU A 261 12.03 6.66 9.77
N GLN A 262 10.90 6.73 9.07
CA GLN A 262 9.76 7.61 9.36
C GLN A 262 8.49 6.83 9.65
N GLU A 263 8.33 5.66 9.02
CA GLU A 263 7.14 4.83 9.16
C GLU A 263 7.51 3.35 9.32
N VAL A 264 6.91 2.71 10.31
CA VAL A 264 7.00 1.25 10.50
C VAL A 264 5.61 0.64 10.54
N ILE A 265 5.44 -0.41 9.74
CA ILE A 265 4.21 -1.21 9.69
C ILE A 265 4.57 -2.64 10.12
N ILE A 266 3.97 -3.09 11.22
CA ILE A 266 4.14 -4.43 11.76
C ILE A 266 2.79 -5.12 11.60
N GLN A 267 2.80 -6.29 10.97
CA GLN A 267 1.57 -7.02 10.70
C GLN A 267 1.75 -8.51 10.97
N ASP A 268 0.77 -9.13 11.63
CA ASP A 268 0.72 -10.57 11.86
C ASP A 268 2.00 -11.11 12.56
N CYS A 269 2.64 -10.28 13.40
CA CYS A 269 3.88 -10.57 14.11
C CYS A 269 3.64 -10.84 15.59
N SER A 270 4.48 -11.70 16.18
CA SER A 270 4.56 -11.84 17.64
C SER A 270 5.34 -10.69 18.27
N ASP A 271 5.18 -10.52 19.58
CA ASP A 271 6.01 -9.65 20.40
C ASP A 271 7.45 -10.20 20.48
N THR A 272 8.43 -9.35 20.18
CA THR A 272 9.85 -9.69 20.29
C THR A 272 10.66 -8.48 20.76
N ALA A 273 11.73 -8.76 21.50
CA ALA A 273 12.65 -7.72 21.95
C ALA A 273 13.42 -7.04 20.80
N GLU A 274 13.46 -7.63 19.60
CA GLU A 274 14.13 -7.00 18.45
C GLU A 274 13.52 -5.66 18.08
N PHE A 275 12.21 -5.46 18.31
CA PHE A 275 11.55 -4.19 18.00
C PHE A 275 12.02 -3.02 18.87
N ASN A 276 12.68 -3.26 20.03
CA ASN A 276 13.27 -2.21 20.88
C ASN A 276 14.16 -1.22 20.11
N ILE A 277 14.80 -1.66 19.03
CA ILE A 277 15.64 -0.81 18.18
C ILE A 277 14.87 0.39 17.63
N LEU A 278 13.54 0.31 17.51
CA LEU A 278 12.70 1.39 16.99
C LEU A 278 12.73 2.61 17.92
N ASN A 279 13.03 2.43 19.21
CA ASN A 279 13.19 3.52 20.18
C ASN A 279 14.40 4.40 19.86
N SER A 280 15.39 3.86 19.13
CA SER A 280 16.55 4.62 18.67
C SER A 280 16.26 5.47 17.42
N CYS A 281 15.12 5.24 16.74
CA CYS A 281 14.76 5.89 15.48
C CYS A 281 14.21 7.29 15.72
N LYS A 282 15.06 8.31 15.58
CA LYS A 282 14.77 9.70 15.96
C LYS A 282 13.68 10.38 15.13
N ASN A 283 13.51 9.93 13.88
CA ASN A 283 12.58 10.51 12.92
C ASN A 283 11.32 9.65 12.72
N LEU A 284 11.12 8.64 13.57
CA LEU A 284 9.97 7.74 13.47
C LEU A 284 8.71 8.49 13.90
N GLU A 285 7.82 8.76 12.95
CA GLU A 285 6.59 9.54 13.18
C GLU A 285 5.34 8.66 13.17
N THR A 286 5.37 7.56 12.42
CA THR A 286 4.21 6.69 12.21
C THR A 286 4.51 5.25 12.57
N ILE A 287 3.68 4.68 13.44
CA ILE A 287 3.65 3.25 13.71
C ILE A 287 2.27 2.70 13.39
N ARG A 288 2.26 1.59 12.66
CA ARG A 288 1.05 0.85 12.33
C ARG A 288 1.21 -0.58 12.77
N ILE A 289 0.27 -1.05 13.57
CA ILE A 289 0.19 -2.43 14.01
C ILE A 289 -1.09 -3.03 13.47
N LYS A 290 -0.99 -4.23 12.93
CA LYS A 290 -2.12 -4.97 12.41
C LYS A 290 -2.05 -6.43 12.85
N SER A 291 -3.08 -6.95 13.50
CA SER A 291 -3.15 -8.39 13.83
C SER A 291 -1.93 -8.91 14.59
N CYS A 292 -1.36 -8.07 15.44
CA CYS A 292 -0.29 -8.42 16.38
C CYS A 292 -0.82 -8.32 17.82
N ASN A 293 -0.13 -8.91 18.78
CA ASN A 293 -0.41 -8.65 20.20
C ASN A 293 -0.04 -7.21 20.57
N THR A 294 -0.89 -6.52 21.35
CA THR A 294 -0.60 -5.16 21.86
C THR A 294 0.62 -5.12 22.78
N GLU A 295 1.05 -6.24 23.36
CA GLU A 295 2.31 -6.36 24.13
C GLU A 295 3.53 -5.84 23.35
N LEU A 296 3.54 -5.98 22.02
CA LEU A 296 4.58 -5.44 21.15
C LEU A 296 4.79 -3.93 21.37
N LEU A 297 3.72 -3.23 21.73
CA LEU A 297 3.78 -1.79 21.95
C LEU A 297 4.42 -1.41 23.29
N LYS A 298 4.44 -2.29 24.31
CA LYS A 298 5.07 -1.99 25.62
C LYS A 298 6.58 -1.82 25.53
N ILE A 299 7.16 -2.53 24.56
CA ILE A 299 8.60 -2.59 24.28
C ILE A 299 9.12 -1.23 23.77
N LEU A 300 8.23 -0.35 23.35
CA LEU A 300 8.61 0.84 22.61
C LEU A 300 8.33 2.13 23.40
N ASP A 301 9.28 3.06 23.33
CA ASP A 301 9.25 4.40 23.92
C ASP A 301 9.16 5.41 22.79
N TYR A 302 8.01 6.09 22.68
CA TYR A 302 7.59 6.68 21.41
C TYR A 302 7.68 8.20 21.39
N LYS A 303 8.23 8.72 20.29
CA LYS A 303 8.04 10.10 19.84
C LYS A 303 7.27 10.14 18.52
N ILE A 304 6.11 9.48 18.48
CA ILE A 304 5.31 9.34 17.27
C ILE A 304 4.17 10.37 17.24
N SER A 305 3.79 10.81 16.04
CA SER A 305 2.62 11.66 15.82
C SER A 305 1.41 10.86 15.32
N THR A 306 1.64 9.65 14.81
CA THR A 306 0.61 8.77 14.27
C THR A 306 0.73 7.36 14.83
N LEU A 307 -0.32 6.89 15.50
CA LEU A 307 -0.49 5.51 15.90
C LEU A 307 -1.74 4.91 15.22
N LYS A 308 -1.57 3.73 14.63
CA LYS A 308 -2.70 2.96 14.07
C LYS A 308 -2.63 1.53 14.54
N VAL A 309 -3.70 1.05 15.16
CA VAL A 309 -3.85 -0.34 15.63
C VAL A 309 -5.08 -0.92 14.94
N PHE A 310 -4.88 -2.02 14.22
CA PHE A 310 -5.91 -2.68 13.42
C PHE A 310 -6.03 -4.16 13.76
N ASP A 311 -7.25 -4.71 13.72
CA ASP A 311 -7.51 -6.17 13.69
C ASP A 311 -6.70 -6.93 14.75
N THR A 312 -6.61 -6.36 15.95
CA THR A 312 -5.86 -6.86 17.11
C THR A 312 -6.82 -6.84 18.31
N PRO A 313 -6.83 -7.87 19.17
CA PRO A 313 -7.47 -7.76 20.48
C PRO A 313 -6.78 -6.66 21.29
N ILE A 314 -7.51 -5.59 21.57
CA ILE A 314 -6.96 -4.41 22.24
C ILE A 314 -7.09 -4.61 23.75
N ASP A 315 -5.94 -4.77 24.40
CA ASP A 315 -5.84 -4.62 25.85
C ASP A 315 -5.78 -3.13 26.22
N ALA A 316 -6.83 -2.61 26.86
CA ALA A 316 -6.89 -1.20 27.24
C ALA A 316 -5.80 -0.80 28.24
N GLN A 317 -5.33 -1.71 29.09
CA GLN A 317 -4.25 -1.42 30.04
C GLN A 317 -2.94 -1.14 29.31
N THR A 318 -2.59 -2.01 28.36
CA THR A 318 -1.43 -1.81 27.48
C THR A 318 -1.58 -0.51 26.69
N MET A 319 -2.74 -0.26 26.07
CA MET A 319 -3.01 0.98 25.36
C MET A 319 -2.87 2.22 26.24
N ALA A 320 -3.37 2.20 27.48
CA ALA A 320 -3.25 3.32 28.40
C ALA A 320 -1.78 3.69 28.67
N LEU A 321 -0.93 2.70 28.93
CA LEU A 321 0.51 2.90 29.13
C LEU A 321 1.20 3.52 27.90
N ILE A 322 0.75 3.17 26.70
CA ILE A 322 1.30 3.70 25.45
C ILE A 322 0.85 5.13 25.23
N LEU A 323 -0.43 5.41 25.47
CA LEU A 323 -0.99 6.75 25.36
C LEU A 323 -0.39 7.69 26.40
N GLU A 324 -0.10 7.21 27.61
CA GLU A 324 0.62 8.00 28.62
C GLU A 324 1.98 8.48 28.11
N LYS A 325 2.75 7.61 27.44
CA LYS A 325 4.07 7.94 26.90
C LYS A 325 4.02 8.79 25.62
N ALA A 326 3.14 8.43 24.68
CA ALA A 326 3.13 8.98 23.32
C ALA A 326 2.08 10.08 23.11
N GLY A 327 1.03 10.10 23.92
CA GLY A 327 -0.23 10.80 23.67
C GLY A 327 -0.07 12.30 23.49
N ILE A 328 0.86 12.91 24.20
CA ILE A 328 1.12 14.35 24.09
C ILE A 328 1.55 14.77 22.68
N LEU A 329 2.23 13.90 21.93
CA LEU A 329 2.67 14.15 20.55
C LEU A 329 1.70 13.60 19.49
N LEU A 330 0.79 12.71 19.88
CA LEU A 330 -0.16 12.10 18.95
C LEU A 330 -1.11 13.14 18.36
N GLN A 331 -1.15 13.16 17.03
CA GLN A 331 -2.09 13.94 16.24
C GLN A 331 -3.09 13.03 15.50
N ARG A 332 -2.70 11.79 15.23
CA ARG A 332 -3.53 10.81 14.53
C ARG A 332 -3.58 9.50 15.28
N LEU A 333 -4.77 9.12 15.73
CA LEU A 333 -5.02 7.86 16.41
C LEU A 333 -6.10 7.08 15.64
N ILE A 334 -5.77 5.84 15.27
CA ILE A 334 -6.72 4.89 14.67
C ILE A 334 -6.70 3.61 15.49
N VAL A 335 -7.87 3.20 15.99
CA VAL A 335 -8.06 1.98 16.77
C VAL A 335 -9.28 1.26 16.21
N GLU A 336 -9.10 0.25 15.38
CA GLU A 336 -10.21 -0.38 14.65
C GLU A 336 -10.02 -1.89 14.52
N SER A 337 -11.01 -2.68 14.94
CA SER A 337 -11.07 -4.10 14.55
C SER A 337 -12.16 -4.34 13.50
N ILE A 338 -11.80 -5.08 12.45
CA ILE A 338 -12.72 -5.56 11.42
C ILE A 338 -13.27 -6.94 11.83
N SER A 339 -12.52 -7.71 12.62
CA SER A 339 -12.94 -9.02 13.12
C SER A 339 -14.20 -8.89 14.00
N ILE A 340 -15.13 -9.84 13.87
CA ILE A 340 -16.34 -9.90 14.69
C ILE A 340 -16.03 -10.47 16.08
N ASN A 341 -14.90 -11.17 16.22
CA ASN A 341 -14.52 -11.88 17.44
C ASN A 341 -13.57 -11.07 18.33
N GLU A 342 -13.13 -9.89 17.89
CA GLU A 342 -12.20 -9.05 18.64
C GLU A 342 -12.93 -7.82 19.16
N TYR A 343 -13.01 -7.73 20.49
CA TYR A 343 -13.58 -6.60 21.21
C TYR A 343 -12.47 -5.83 21.92
N ILE A 344 -12.73 -4.57 22.24
CA ILE A 344 -11.88 -3.79 23.13
C ILE A 344 -12.19 -4.26 24.55
N LEU A 345 -11.20 -4.81 25.26
CA LEU A 345 -11.36 -5.15 26.68
C LEU A 345 -11.20 -3.86 27.49
N GLU A 346 -12.09 -3.62 28.46
CA GLU A 346 -12.07 -2.43 29.32
C GLU A 346 -12.14 -1.10 28.53
N GLU A 347 -13.13 -0.97 27.64
CA GLU A 347 -13.36 0.24 26.81
C GLU A 347 -13.29 1.56 27.58
N SER A 348 -13.85 1.58 28.79
CA SER A 348 -13.87 2.77 29.66
C SER A 348 -12.47 3.24 30.03
N LEU A 349 -11.55 2.30 30.30
CA LEU A 349 -10.15 2.61 30.61
C LEU A 349 -9.45 3.21 29.39
N LEU A 350 -9.68 2.66 28.20
CA LEU A 350 -9.12 3.19 26.97
C LEU A 350 -9.62 4.62 26.69
N LEU A 351 -10.92 4.85 26.83
CA LEU A 351 -11.52 6.17 26.61
C LEU A 351 -10.96 7.23 27.56
N GLU A 352 -10.83 6.91 28.86
CA GLU A 352 -10.24 7.81 29.85
C GLU A 352 -8.75 8.05 29.60
N ALA A 353 -8.00 7.03 29.16
CA ALA A 353 -6.60 7.21 28.78
C ALA A 353 -6.44 8.14 27.56
N ILE A 354 -7.27 7.99 26.53
CA ILE A 354 -7.23 8.89 25.36
C ILE A 354 -7.55 10.32 25.81
N LYS A 355 -8.60 10.50 26.62
CA LYS A 355 -9.04 11.81 27.13
C LYS A 355 -7.94 12.48 27.95
N SER A 356 -7.26 11.72 28.80
CA SER A 356 -6.25 12.24 29.71
C SER A 356 -4.91 12.53 29.04
N PHE A 357 -4.49 11.67 28.11
CA PHE A 357 -3.12 11.71 27.59
C PHE A 357 -2.98 12.26 26.17
N CYS A 358 -4.07 12.40 25.40
CA CYS A 358 -4.01 12.73 23.97
C CYS A 358 -4.66 14.08 23.60
N PRO A 359 -4.20 15.23 24.13
CA PRO A 359 -4.84 16.53 23.93
C PRO A 359 -4.67 17.10 22.50
N ASN A 360 -3.77 16.53 21.68
CA ASN A 360 -3.38 17.08 20.38
C ASN A 360 -3.98 16.34 19.17
N ILE A 361 -4.95 15.45 19.39
CA ILE A 361 -5.56 14.66 18.32
C ILE A 361 -6.33 15.56 17.35
N THR A 362 -5.99 15.44 16.07
CA THR A 362 -6.66 16.09 14.93
C THR A 362 -7.40 15.08 14.06
N TYR A 363 -6.96 13.83 14.06
CA TYR A 363 -7.59 12.72 13.34
C TYR A 363 -7.83 11.57 14.32
N PHE A 364 -9.10 11.27 14.57
CA PHE A 364 -9.51 10.16 15.42
C PHE A 364 -10.40 9.20 14.63
N LYS A 365 -10.04 7.91 14.67
CA LYS A 365 -10.89 6.84 14.18
C LYS A 365 -10.95 5.73 15.21
N ILE A 366 -12.15 5.38 15.65
CA ILE A 366 -12.36 4.25 16.55
C ILE A 366 -13.53 3.39 16.07
N GLY A 367 -13.40 2.07 16.19
CA GLY A 367 -14.46 1.14 15.80
C GLY A 367 -14.59 -0.04 16.74
N ARG A 368 -15.77 -0.69 16.71
CA ARG A 368 -16.17 -1.76 17.64
C ARG A 368 -16.15 -1.28 19.10
N ILE A 369 -16.81 -0.16 19.34
CA ILE A 369 -16.92 0.47 20.66
C ILE A 369 -18.38 0.76 21.01
N GLU A 370 -18.75 0.66 22.28
CA GLU A 370 -20.09 1.04 22.72
C GLU A 370 -20.35 2.54 22.50
N PHE A 371 -21.56 2.89 22.04
CA PHE A 371 -22.02 4.28 22.01
C PHE A 371 -22.39 4.79 23.42
N SER A 372 -21.38 4.94 24.26
CA SER A 372 -21.47 5.31 25.68
C SER A 372 -21.36 6.82 25.92
N THR A 373 -21.83 7.31 27.07
CA THR A 373 -21.67 8.72 27.48
C THR A 373 -20.20 9.12 27.65
N GLN A 374 -19.33 8.18 28.04
CA GLN A 374 -17.89 8.39 28.13
C GLN A 374 -17.25 8.66 26.76
N LEU A 375 -17.72 7.98 25.70
CA LEU A 375 -17.25 8.25 24.33
C LEU A 375 -17.62 9.67 23.90
N LEU A 376 -18.85 10.11 24.21
CA LEU A 376 -19.31 11.48 23.94
C LEU A 376 -18.45 12.51 24.66
N GLU A 377 -18.17 12.27 25.95
CA GLU A 377 -17.33 13.14 26.76
C GLU A 377 -15.90 13.22 26.23
N LEU A 378 -15.30 12.08 25.85
CA LEU A 378 -13.99 12.06 25.18
C LEU A 378 -14.00 12.97 23.94
N ILE A 379 -14.97 12.79 23.04
CA ILE A 379 -15.02 13.52 21.77
C ILE A 379 -15.14 15.03 22.00
N GLY A 380 -15.91 15.46 23.00
CA GLY A 380 -16.03 16.88 23.37
C GLY A 380 -14.73 17.49 23.88
N ASN A 381 -13.88 16.69 24.51
CA ASN A 381 -12.57 17.13 25.03
C ASN A 381 -11.48 17.19 23.95
N LEU A 382 -11.69 16.60 22.77
CA LEU A 382 -10.74 16.65 21.66
C LEU A 382 -10.87 17.98 20.88
N HIS A 383 -10.48 19.10 21.50
CA HIS A 383 -10.69 20.45 20.96
C HIS A 383 -9.96 20.78 19.63
N LYS A 384 -9.00 19.95 19.21
CA LYS A 384 -8.28 20.10 17.93
C LYS A 384 -8.78 19.15 16.84
N LEU A 385 -9.81 18.36 17.13
CA LEU A 385 -10.30 17.31 16.25
C LEU A 385 -10.85 17.90 14.94
N GLN A 386 -10.31 17.43 13.81
CA GLN A 386 -10.70 17.86 12.46
C GLN A 386 -11.33 16.72 11.66
N PHE A 387 -10.94 15.46 11.95
CA PHE A 387 -11.51 14.27 11.33
C PHE A 387 -11.92 13.28 12.42
N LEU A 388 -13.18 12.85 12.36
CA LEU A 388 -13.75 11.83 13.23
C LEU A 388 -14.35 10.70 12.39
N SER A 389 -13.99 9.46 12.69
CA SER A 389 -14.68 8.28 12.18
C SER A 389 -15.05 7.35 13.31
N LEU A 390 -16.33 7.01 13.42
CA LEU A 390 -16.86 6.17 14.47
C LEU A 390 -17.57 4.96 13.88
N ARG A 391 -17.21 3.78 14.39
CA ARG A 391 -17.97 2.55 14.18
C ARG A 391 -18.45 2.02 15.52
N CYS A 392 -19.60 2.50 15.97
CA CYS A 392 -20.17 2.09 17.26
C CYS A 392 -21.08 0.87 17.17
N ASP A 393 -21.13 0.10 18.24
CA ASP A 393 -22.13 -0.92 18.48
C ASP A 393 -23.20 -0.38 19.45
N ILE A 394 -24.48 -0.66 19.16
CA ILE A 394 -25.61 -0.28 20.01
C ILE A 394 -26.13 -1.55 20.67
N TYR A 395 -25.79 -1.74 21.95
CA TYR A 395 -26.30 -2.84 22.75
C TYR A 395 -27.19 -2.30 23.86
N ASN A 396 -28.42 -2.82 23.96
CA ASN A 396 -29.33 -2.59 25.09
C ASN A 396 -29.67 -1.13 25.40
N ILE A 397 -29.54 -0.20 24.45
CA ILE A 397 -29.97 1.21 24.63
C ILE A 397 -31.42 1.36 24.17
N PRO A 398 -32.36 1.78 25.05
CA PRO A 398 -33.73 2.10 24.66
C PRO A 398 -33.76 3.20 23.59
N VAL A 399 -34.73 3.14 22.66
CA VAL A 399 -34.83 4.07 21.53
C VAL A 399 -34.84 5.54 21.96
N GLU A 400 -35.59 5.88 23.02
CA GLU A 400 -35.66 7.27 23.51
C GLU A 400 -34.35 7.71 24.16
N GLU A 401 -33.65 6.81 24.86
CA GLU A 401 -32.33 7.11 25.40
C GLU A 401 -31.29 7.30 24.30
N LEU A 402 -31.35 6.49 23.24
CA LEU A 402 -30.49 6.62 22.08
C LEU A 402 -30.68 7.99 21.41
N LYS A 403 -31.92 8.46 21.23
CA LYS A 403 -32.21 9.80 20.69
C LYS A 403 -31.57 10.91 21.54
N ILE A 404 -31.69 10.81 22.86
CA ILE A 404 -31.07 11.77 23.79
C ILE A 404 -29.55 11.75 23.64
N ARG A 405 -28.93 10.57 23.62
CA ARG A 405 -27.47 10.43 23.41
C ARG A 405 -27.03 10.97 22.05
N VAL A 406 -27.78 10.73 20.98
CA VAL A 406 -27.48 11.28 19.65
C VAL A 406 -27.56 12.81 19.66
N MET A 407 -28.60 13.39 20.27
CA MET A 407 -28.69 14.84 20.42
C MET A 407 -27.51 15.42 21.21
N GLN A 408 -27.10 14.76 22.30
CA GLN A 408 -25.91 15.15 23.08
C GLN A 408 -24.64 15.07 22.22
N PHE A 409 -24.41 13.93 21.56
CA PHE A 409 -23.28 13.72 20.67
C PHE A 409 -23.16 14.84 19.63
N SER A 410 -24.27 15.19 18.98
CA SER A 410 -24.36 16.25 17.96
C SER A 410 -23.88 17.60 18.48
N LYS A 411 -24.28 17.96 19.70
CA LYS A 411 -23.92 19.22 20.36
C LYS A 411 -22.49 19.23 20.89
N THR A 412 -21.96 18.06 21.21
CA THR A 412 -20.62 17.88 21.77
C THR A 412 -19.53 17.82 20.69
N LEU A 413 -19.89 17.67 19.42
CA LEU A 413 -18.93 17.68 18.31
C LEU A 413 -18.10 18.98 18.31
N PRO A 414 -16.75 18.91 18.31
CA PRO A 414 -15.90 20.10 18.32
C PRO A 414 -16.14 21.00 17.10
N LEU A 415 -16.13 22.31 17.29
CA LEU A 415 -16.27 23.29 16.19
C LEU A 415 -15.10 23.27 15.19
N THR A 416 -13.99 22.62 15.53
CA THR A 416 -12.86 22.38 14.62
C THR A 416 -13.11 21.23 13.64
N LEU A 417 -14.16 20.43 13.84
CA LEU A 417 -14.43 19.23 13.07
C LEU A 417 -14.86 19.58 11.64
N GLN A 418 -14.16 19.03 10.66
CA GLN A 418 -14.40 19.27 9.23
C GLN A 418 -14.88 18.01 8.50
N SER A 419 -14.60 16.82 9.03
CA SER A 419 -14.99 15.55 8.41
C SER A 419 -15.52 14.58 9.44
N LEU A 420 -16.70 14.03 9.17
CA LEU A 420 -17.37 13.05 10.01
C LEU A 420 -17.73 11.81 9.18
N ASP A 421 -17.29 10.63 9.64
CA ASP A 421 -17.51 9.34 8.96
C ASP A 421 -18.19 8.33 9.89
N LEU A 422 -19.45 8.03 9.57
CA LEU A 422 -20.37 7.20 10.33
C LEU A 422 -20.92 6.05 9.48
N ARG A 423 -20.11 5.50 8.57
CA ARG A 423 -20.53 4.48 7.57
C ARG A 423 -20.82 3.08 8.10
N ASN A 424 -21.26 2.92 9.34
CA ASN A 424 -21.92 1.71 9.84
C ASN A 424 -23.34 2.07 10.28
N THR A 425 -24.30 1.19 10.04
CA THR A 425 -25.75 1.47 10.07
C THR A 425 -26.33 1.87 11.44
N TRP A 426 -25.51 2.04 12.50
CA TRP A 426 -25.97 2.29 13.87
C TRP A 426 -26.75 3.61 14.04
N LEU A 427 -26.40 4.64 13.26
CA LEU A 427 -27.04 5.95 13.38
C LEU A 427 -28.20 6.19 12.40
N GLU A 428 -28.49 5.24 11.50
CA GLU A 428 -29.50 5.41 10.45
C GLU A 428 -30.88 5.91 10.92
N PRO A 429 -31.48 5.40 12.02
CA PRO A 429 -32.80 5.87 12.43
C PRO A 429 -32.80 7.27 13.07
N ASN A 430 -31.63 7.82 13.42
CA ASN A 430 -31.50 9.07 14.19
C ASN A 430 -30.56 10.09 13.51
N ILE A 431 -30.26 9.92 12.21
CA ILE A 431 -29.37 10.83 11.49
C ILE A 431 -29.97 12.23 11.37
N ASP A 432 -31.30 12.31 11.36
CA ASP A 432 -32.07 13.55 11.42
C ASP A 432 -31.73 14.37 12.68
N ILE A 433 -31.72 13.72 13.84
CA ILE A 433 -31.36 14.34 15.12
C ILE A 433 -29.91 14.85 15.07
N LEU A 434 -29.00 14.11 14.43
CA LEU A 434 -27.62 14.54 14.24
C LEU A 434 -27.55 15.85 13.44
N LEU A 435 -28.19 15.88 12.28
CA LEU A 435 -28.13 17.02 11.36
C LEU A 435 -28.75 18.28 11.98
N ASN A 436 -29.88 18.16 12.68
CA ASN A 436 -30.57 19.30 13.30
C ASN A 436 -29.83 19.94 14.49
N HIS A 437 -28.94 19.20 15.15
CA HIS A 437 -28.25 19.67 16.36
C HIS A 437 -26.73 19.80 16.22
N CYS A 438 -26.18 19.43 15.07
CA CYS A 438 -24.75 19.53 14.80
C CYS A 438 -24.37 21.00 14.52
N LEU A 439 -23.45 21.53 15.32
CA LEU A 439 -22.90 22.88 15.14
C LEU A 439 -21.53 22.88 14.45
N ALA A 440 -20.97 21.70 14.17
CA ALA A 440 -19.66 21.58 13.56
C ALA A 440 -19.70 21.94 12.06
N PRO A 441 -18.73 22.72 11.54
CA PRO A 441 -18.68 23.15 10.15
C PRO A 441 -18.15 22.03 9.23
N LEU A 442 -18.94 20.97 9.07
CA LEU A 442 -18.56 19.79 8.29
C LEU A 442 -18.43 20.12 6.80
N LYS A 443 -17.23 19.89 6.24
CA LYS A 443 -16.97 19.91 4.78
C LYS A 443 -17.22 18.55 4.14
N LYS A 444 -17.20 17.48 4.95
CA LYS A 444 -17.36 16.11 4.48
C LYS A 444 -18.14 15.30 5.51
N LEU A 445 -19.28 14.76 5.09
CA LEU A 445 -20.06 13.81 5.86
C LEU A 445 -20.15 12.49 5.08
N LEU A 446 -19.79 11.39 5.72
CA LEU A 446 -19.92 10.05 5.16
C LEU A 446 -20.90 9.25 6.02
N ILE A 447 -22.01 8.83 5.41
CA ILE A 447 -23.07 8.02 6.01
C ILE A 447 -23.33 6.80 5.13
N TYR A 448 -23.84 5.71 5.71
CA TYR A 448 -24.01 4.45 4.99
C TYR A 448 -25.08 4.56 3.89
N ARG A 449 -26.26 5.09 4.24
CA ARG A 449 -27.43 5.18 3.36
C ARG A 449 -28.31 6.39 3.70
N LEU A 450 -29.05 6.87 2.69
CA LEU A 450 -30.02 7.97 2.76
C LEU A 450 -31.36 7.43 2.25
N ASP A 451 -32.01 6.59 3.06
CA ASP A 451 -33.14 5.79 2.58
C ASP A 451 -34.51 6.45 2.83
N ASN A 452 -34.53 7.66 3.40
CA ASN A 452 -35.77 8.37 3.76
C ASN A 452 -35.74 9.83 3.29
N GLU A 453 -36.86 10.28 2.72
CA GLU A 453 -37.12 11.66 2.28
C GLU A 453 -36.89 12.67 3.41
N LYS A 454 -37.25 12.32 4.65
CA LYS A 454 -36.98 13.15 5.85
C LYS A 454 -35.48 13.44 6.00
N ASN A 455 -34.64 12.40 6.00
CA ASN A 455 -33.19 12.53 6.17
C ASN A 455 -32.56 13.30 5.00
N THR A 456 -33.11 13.15 3.80
CA THR A 456 -32.65 13.87 2.60
C THR A 456 -32.94 15.36 2.73
N LYS A 457 -34.14 15.74 3.19
CA LYS A 457 -34.52 17.14 3.41
C LYS A 457 -33.63 17.80 4.47
N GLU A 458 -33.40 17.12 5.58
CA GLU A 458 -32.57 17.66 6.65
C GLU A 458 -31.09 17.74 6.26
N LEU A 459 -30.59 16.82 5.43
CA LEU A 459 -29.26 16.94 4.86
C LEU A 459 -29.15 18.17 3.94
N ILE A 460 -30.19 18.45 3.14
CA ILE A 460 -30.23 19.64 2.30
C ILE A 460 -30.20 20.89 3.17
N GLU A 461 -31.04 20.96 4.20
CA GLU A 461 -31.07 22.09 5.16
C GLU A 461 -29.73 22.26 5.88
N PHE A 462 -29.08 21.17 6.29
CA PHE A 462 -27.75 21.19 6.91
C PHE A 462 -26.65 21.70 5.97
N CYS A 463 -26.81 21.56 4.66
CA CYS A 463 -25.84 22.03 3.67
C CYS A 463 -25.92 23.54 3.36
N PHE A 464 -27.01 24.21 3.76
CA PHE A 464 -27.25 25.64 3.56
C PHE A 464 -26.98 26.43 4.83
#